data_AF-T1J6R9-F1
#
_entry.id   AF-T1J6R9-F1
#
_cell.length_a   1.000
_cell.length_b   1.000
_cell.length_c   1.000
_cell.angle_alpha   90.00
_cell.angle_beta   90.00
_cell.angle_gamma   90.00
#
_symmetry.space_group_name_H-M   'P 1'
#
loop_
_entity.id
_entity.type
_entity.pdbx_description
1 polymer ?
#
loop_
_entity_poly.entity_id
_entity_poly.type
_entity_poly.pdbx_seq_one_letter_code
_entity_poly.pdbx_strand_id
1 'polypeptide(L)'
;MMSFWMRWSREYLADLKLQSHRPKHEELKLGDVVLVEEQFKPRFLRWKMGRVSEVRCGRDDRGRSCELTLAGGGVLRRPIQQLVRLEVEAPPGL
;
A
#
# COMPACT_ATOMS: atom_id res chain seq x y z
N MET A 1 3.20 25.71 27.25
CA MET A 1 2.62 25.54 25.89
C MET A 1 3.28 24.42 25.05
N MET A 2 4.56 24.05 25.26
CA MET A 2 5.25 23.00 24.46
C MET A 2 5.02 21.54 24.91
N SER A 3 4.51 21.32 26.13
CA SER A 3 4.35 19.98 26.70
C SER A 3 3.21 19.16 26.08
N PHE A 4 2.10 19.81 25.71
CA PHE A 4 0.96 19.16 25.07
C PHE A 4 1.35 18.54 23.73
N TRP A 5 1.99 19.31 22.84
CA TRP A 5 2.39 18.84 21.51
C TRP A 5 3.46 17.75 21.55
N MET A 6 4.38 17.80 22.52
CA MET A 6 5.37 16.73 22.71
C MET A 6 4.75 15.42 23.22
N ARG A 7 3.84 15.49 24.21
CA ARG A 7 3.11 14.31 24.68
C ARG A 7 2.18 13.76 23.61
N TRP A 8 1.37 14.63 23.01
CA TRP A 8 0.44 14.27 21.94
C TRP A 8 1.18 13.62 20.77
N SER A 9 2.26 14.23 20.27
CA SER A 9 3.06 13.65 19.18
C SER A 9 3.63 12.29 19.56
N ARG A 10 4.17 12.13 20.77
CA ARG A 10 4.75 10.87 21.22
C ARG A 10 3.71 9.76 21.37
N GLU A 11 2.57 10.07 21.98
CA GLU A 11 1.50 9.12 22.22
C GLU A 11 0.76 8.79 20.92
N TYR A 12 0.40 9.81 20.12
CA TYR A 12 -0.26 9.64 18.85
C TYR A 12 0.59 8.86 17.85
N LEU A 13 1.89 9.16 17.73
CA LEU A 13 2.78 8.40 16.83
C LEU A 13 3.04 6.97 17.33
N ALA A 14 3.02 6.73 18.64
CA ALA A 14 3.13 5.38 19.18
C ALA A 14 1.86 4.56 18.88
N ASP A 15 0.69 5.16 19.02
CA ASP A 15 -0.60 4.55 18.71
C ASP A 15 -0.74 4.26 17.21
N LEU A 16 -0.28 5.20 16.36
CA LEU A 16 -0.22 5.03 14.91
C LEU A 16 0.71 3.89 14.50
N LYS A 17 1.84 3.69 15.21
CA LYS A 17 2.74 2.56 14.97
C LYS A 17 2.12 1.22 15.38
N LEU A 18 1.31 1.20 16.43
CA LEU A 18 0.58 0.01 16.86
C LEU A 18 -0.45 -0.42 15.79
N GLN A 19 -1.16 0.56 15.22
CA GLN A 19 -2.08 0.39 14.09
C GLN A 19 -1.36 0.02 12.78
N SER A 20 -0.09 0.43 12.62
CA SER A 20 0.71 0.18 11.41
C SER A 20 1.21 -1.27 11.29
N HIS A 21 0.90 -2.16 12.24
CA HIS A 21 1.08 -3.61 12.08
C HIS A 21 0.08 -4.15 11.03
N ARG A 22 0.31 -3.79 9.77
CA ARG A 22 -0.42 -4.36 8.66
C ARG A 22 -0.12 -5.85 8.59
N PRO A 23 -1.14 -6.70 8.35
CA PRO A 23 -0.88 -8.08 8.01
C PRO A 23 0.07 -8.08 6.79
N LYS A 24 1.24 -8.71 6.93
CA LYS A 24 2.27 -8.83 5.87
C LYS A 24 1.76 -9.48 4.57
N HIS A 25 0.51 -9.95 4.55
CA HIS A 25 -0.10 -10.80 3.54
C HIS A 25 -1.59 -10.49 3.38
N GLU A 26 -1.96 -9.22 3.27
CA GLU A 26 -3.26 -8.93 2.67
C GLU A 26 -3.22 -9.34 1.19
N GLU A 27 -4.08 -10.27 0.81
CA GLU A 27 -4.23 -10.69 -0.58
C GLU A 27 -4.77 -9.53 -1.41
N LEU A 28 -3.95 -9.06 -2.35
CA LEU A 28 -4.36 -8.06 -3.33
C LEU A 28 -5.37 -8.66 -4.29
N LYS A 29 -6.43 -7.91 -4.55
CA LYS A 29 -7.50 -8.28 -5.49
C LYS A 29 -7.49 -7.36 -6.70
N LEU A 30 -8.10 -7.84 -7.77
CA LEU A 30 -8.39 -7.02 -8.94
C LEU A 30 -9.12 -5.74 -8.52
N GLY A 31 -8.63 -4.61 -9.02
CA GLY A 31 -9.22 -3.30 -8.76
C GLY A 31 -8.72 -2.59 -7.50
N ASP A 32 -7.95 -3.24 -6.63
CA ASP A 32 -7.34 -2.57 -5.47
C ASP A 32 -6.39 -1.45 -5.90
N VAL A 33 -6.38 -0.35 -5.15
CA VAL A 33 -5.43 0.75 -5.33
C VAL A 33 -4.24 0.53 -4.41
N VAL A 34 -3.04 0.56 -4.98
CA VAL A 34 -1.80 0.27 -4.26
C VAL A 34 -0.75 1.36 -4.51
N LEU A 35 0.12 1.55 -3.52
CA LEU A 35 1.39 2.25 -3.68
C LEU A 35 2.50 1.24 -3.98
N VAL A 36 3.43 1.65 -4.83
CA VAL A 36 4.61 0.86 -5.19
C VAL A 36 5.81 1.34 -4.39
N GLU A 37 6.33 0.46 -3.53
CA GLU A 37 7.55 0.69 -2.78
C GLU A 37 8.78 0.60 -3.70
N GLU A 38 9.59 1.66 -3.73
CA GLU A 38 10.86 1.69 -4.45
C GLU A 38 12.02 1.58 -3.46
N GLN A 39 12.83 0.51 -3.58
CA GLN A 39 13.87 0.09 -2.60
C GLN A 39 14.93 1.15 -2.24
N PHE A 40 15.09 2.19 -3.07
CA PHE A 40 16.08 3.25 -2.87
C PHE A 40 15.48 4.64 -2.68
N LYS A 41 14.15 4.73 -2.56
CA LYS A 41 13.47 6.00 -2.33
C LYS A 41 12.78 5.97 -0.98
N PRO A 42 13.18 6.85 -0.05
CA PRO A 42 12.45 6.97 1.20
C PRO A 42 10.98 7.31 0.92
N ARG A 43 10.08 6.77 1.76
CA ARG A 43 8.62 6.85 1.63
C ARG A 43 8.04 8.27 1.50
N PHE A 44 8.77 9.30 1.95
CA PHE A 44 8.37 10.69 1.77
C PHE A 44 8.51 11.17 0.31
N LEU A 45 9.27 10.46 -0.53
CA LEU A 45 9.27 10.67 -1.97
C LEU A 45 8.02 10.02 -2.56
N ARG A 46 7.43 10.65 -3.59
CA ARG A 46 6.22 10.17 -4.28
C ARG A 46 6.42 8.74 -4.79
N TRP A 47 6.01 7.75 -3.99
CA TRP A 47 5.78 6.39 -4.45
C TRP A 47 4.74 6.41 -5.56
N LYS A 48 4.94 5.57 -6.59
CA LYS A 48 3.98 5.47 -7.68
C LYS A 48 2.70 4.82 -7.16
N MET A 49 1.57 5.32 -7.62
CA MET A 49 0.25 4.74 -7.33
C MET A 49 -0.26 4.04 -8.58
N GLY A 50 -0.89 2.88 -8.39
CA GLY A 50 -1.53 2.14 -9.47
C GLY A 50 -2.72 1.32 -8.98
N ARG A 51 -3.53 0.88 -9.93
CA ARG A 51 -4.65 -0.03 -9.70
C ARG A 51 -4.28 -1.43 -10.17
N VAL A 52 -4.60 -2.45 -9.40
CA VAL A 52 -4.33 -3.86 -9.77
C VAL A 52 -5.20 -4.25 -10.96
N SER A 53 -4.55 -4.58 -12.08
CA SER A 53 -5.18 -5.04 -13.32
C SER A 53 -5.11 -6.55 -13.50
N GLU A 54 -4.11 -7.21 -12.93
CA GLU A 54 -3.94 -8.67 -12.95
C GLU A 54 -3.21 -9.13 -11.68
N VAL A 55 -3.62 -10.26 -11.10
CA VAL A 55 -2.90 -10.92 -10.00
C VAL A 55 -2.38 -12.26 -10.52
N ARG A 56 -1.07 -12.49 -10.39
CA ARG A 56 -0.44 -13.75 -10.79
C ARG A 56 -0.08 -14.59 -9.59
N CYS A 57 -0.74 -15.75 -9.53
CA CYS A 57 -0.52 -16.77 -8.52
C CYS A 57 0.58 -17.75 -8.95
N GLY A 58 1.26 -18.31 -7.95
CA GLY A 58 2.15 -19.45 -8.15
C GLY A 58 1.39 -20.77 -8.26
N ARG A 59 2.14 -21.89 -8.28
CA ARG A 59 1.56 -23.26 -8.24
C ARG A 59 0.73 -23.53 -6.97
N ASP A 60 1.02 -22.80 -5.90
CA ASP A 60 0.39 -22.96 -4.59
C ASP A 60 -0.84 -22.03 -4.41
N ASP A 61 -1.34 -21.47 -5.52
CA ASP A 61 -2.45 -20.49 -5.61
C ASP A 61 -2.24 -19.17 -4.84
N ARG A 62 -1.04 -18.96 -4.29
CA ARG A 62 -0.67 -17.71 -3.61
C ARG A 62 -0.19 -16.67 -4.61
N GLY A 63 -0.72 -15.44 -4.50
CA GLY A 63 -0.27 -14.29 -5.26
C GLY A 63 1.22 -14.00 -5.03
N ARG A 64 2.01 -13.91 -6.11
CA ARG A 64 3.45 -13.56 -6.06
C ARG A 64 3.73 -12.20 -6.66
N SER A 65 3.00 -11.83 -7.71
CA SER A 65 3.15 -10.54 -8.38
C SER A 65 1.83 -10.04 -8.94
N CYS A 66 1.70 -8.73 -9.05
CA CYS A 66 0.57 -8.07 -9.69
C CYS A 66 1.04 -7.23 -10.87
N GLU A 67 0.16 -7.09 -11.84
CA GLU A 67 0.23 -6.06 -12.86
C GLU A 67 -0.62 -4.87 -12.42
N LEU A 68 -0.07 -3.67 -12.59
CA LEU A 68 -0.67 -2.42 -12.15
C LEU A 68 -0.85 -1.48 -13.33
N THR A 69 -2.01 -0.86 -13.42
CA THR A 69 -2.23 0.30 -14.28
C THR A 69 -1.98 1.58 -13.47
N LEU A 70 -1.00 2.37 -13.89
CA LEU A 70 -0.70 3.68 -13.31
C LEU A 70 -1.68 4.73 -13.84
N ALA A 71 -1.85 5.84 -13.12
CA ALA A 71 -2.75 6.93 -13.54
C ALA A 71 -2.43 7.52 -14.93
N GLY A 72 -1.16 7.44 -15.36
CA GLY A 72 -0.73 7.88 -16.69
C GLY A 72 -0.92 6.83 -17.81
N GLY A 73 -1.65 5.74 -17.56
CA GLY A 73 -1.89 4.65 -18.52
C GLY A 73 -0.75 3.64 -18.65
N GLY A 74 0.41 3.91 -18.05
CA GLY A 74 1.54 2.97 -18.03
C GLY A 74 1.23 1.72 -17.20
N VAL A 75 1.72 0.57 -17.67
CA VAL A 75 1.58 -0.71 -16.98
C VAL A 75 2.88 -1.08 -16.28
N LEU A 76 2.79 -1.56 -15.04
CA LEU A 76 3.95 -1.96 -14.23
C LEU A 76 3.69 -3.30 -13.54
N ARG A 77 4.63 -4.24 -13.67
CA ARG A 77 4.63 -5.47 -12.87
C ARG A 77 5.48 -5.33 -11.62
N ARG A 78 4.95 -5.73 -10.47
CA ARG A 78 5.68 -5.76 -9.20
C ARG A 78 5.33 -6.97 -8.33
N PRO A 79 6.30 -7.49 -7.55
CA PRO A 79 6.01 -8.45 -6.49
C PRO A 79 5.05 -7.86 -5.46
N ILE A 80 4.14 -8.67 -4.92
CA ILE A 80 3.14 -8.23 -3.93
C ILE A 80 3.81 -7.61 -2.68
N GLN A 81 4.99 -8.10 -2.31
CA GLN A 81 5.76 -7.58 -1.17
C GLN A 81 6.22 -6.13 -1.34
N GLN A 82 6.30 -5.63 -2.58
CA GLN A 82 6.63 -4.23 -2.88
C GLN A 82 5.38 -3.36 -3.04
N LEU A 83 4.20 -3.91 -2.76
CA LEU A 83 2.92 -3.24 -2.95
C LEU A 83 2.27 -3.00 -1.61
N VAL A 84 1.79 -1.78 -1.44
CA VAL A 84 1.11 -1.36 -0.23
C VAL A 84 -0.31 -0.98 -0.60
N ARG A 85 -1.28 -1.80 -0.21
CA ARG A 85 -2.70 -1.51 -0.40
C ARG A 85 -3.09 -0.23 0.35
N LEU A 86 -3.84 0.63 -0.31
CA LEU A 86 -4.47 1.77 0.32
C LEU A 86 -5.87 1.36 0.77
N GLU A 87 -6.24 1.72 1.99
CA GLU A 87 -7.58 1.57 2.55
C GLU A 87 -8.54 2.61 1.95
N VAL A 88 -8.59 2.66 0.62
CA VAL A 88 -9.58 3.47 -0.09
C VAL A 88 -10.78 2.55 -0.29
N GLU A 89 -11.78 2.71 0.57
CA GLU A 89 -13.09 2.12 0.33
C GLU A 89 -13.65 2.78 -0.94
N ALA A 90 -13.84 1.98 -1.99
CA ALA A 90 -14.59 2.46 -3.14
C ALA A 90 -15.98 2.85 -2.63
N PRO A 91 -16.48 4.07 -2.91
CA PRO A 91 -17.82 4.43 -2.49
C PRO A 91 -18.79 3.37 -3.04
N PRO A 92 -19.69 2.82 -2.21
CA PRO A 92 -20.60 1.78 -2.66
C PRO A 92 -21.48 2.34 -3.79
N GLY A 93 -21.33 1.79 -5.00
CA GLY A 93 -22.22 2.08 -6.14
C GLY A 93 -21.66 2.86 -7.34
N LEU A 94 -20.35 2.79 -7.62
CA LEU A 94 -19.76 3.26 -8.89
C LEU A 94 -19.11 2.14 -9.69
#